data_AF-A0A127JUW1-F1
#
_entry.id   AF-A0A127JUW1-F1
#
_cell.length_a   1.000
_cell.length_b   1.000
_cell.length_c   1.000
_cell.angle_alpha   90.00
_cell.angle_beta   90.00
_cell.angle_gamma   90.00
#
_symmetry.space_group_name_H-M   'P 1'
#
loop_
_entity.id
_entity.type
_entity.pdbx_description
1 polymer ?
#
loop_
_entity_poly.entity_id
_entity_poly.type
_entity_poly.pdbx_seq_one_letter_code
_entity_poly.pdbx_strand_id
1 'polypeptide(L)'
;MIRHLVSVEIRHAPRVDAQPVVVLATWRVFASGPAVMLAGVLAEALRLRITTPVQSWQPSTRTWSTSSGRVYHTPGPPTSDALLQAVLERFAQVHVGICDVEDVTERYWRRIQAATQ
;
A
#
# COMPACT_ATOMS: atom_id res chain seq x y z
N MET A 1 33.72 -3.56 10.16
CA MET A 1 32.31 -3.93 9.88
C MET A 1 31.56 -2.65 9.52
N ILE A 2 31.39 -2.35 8.23
CA ILE A 2 30.80 -1.07 7.79
C ILE A 2 29.28 -1.22 7.86
N ARG A 3 28.64 -0.61 8.87
CA ARG A 3 27.19 -0.40 8.90
C ARG A 3 26.85 0.57 7.77
N HIS A 4 26.28 0.06 6.69
CA HIS A 4 25.67 0.92 5.67
C HIS A 4 24.43 1.53 6.32
N LEU A 5 24.51 2.82 6.66
CA LEU A 5 23.37 3.57 7.17
C LEU A 5 22.43 3.81 5.98
N VAL A 6 21.35 3.04 5.90
CA VAL A 6 20.26 3.33 4.96
C VAL A 6 19.46 4.48 5.56
N SER A 7 19.55 5.68 4.97
CA SER A 7 18.71 6.81 5.35
C SER A 7 17.33 6.64 4.71
N VAL A 8 16.29 6.61 5.53
CA VAL A 8 14.90 6.57 5.08
C VAL A 8 14.32 7.97 5.23
N GLU A 9 14.09 8.65 4.11
CA GLU A 9 13.42 9.95 4.12
C GLU A 9 11.90 9.75 4.08
N ILE A 10 11.23 10.17 5.16
CA ILE A 10 9.77 10.11 5.28
C ILE A 10 9.21 11.49 4.97
N ARG A 11 8.23 11.53 4.08
CA ARG A 11 7.60 12.77 3.64
C ARG A 11 6.13 12.54 3.36
N HIS A 12 5.33 13.58 3.60
CA HIS A 12 3.93 13.55 3.23
C HIS A 12 3.77 13.32 1.73
N ALA A 13 2.68 12.65 1.38
CA ALA A 13 2.24 12.59 -0.01
C ALA A 13 2.10 14.00 -0.59
N PRO A 14 2.39 14.21 -1.89
CA PRO A 14 1.98 15.42 -2.58
C PRO A 14 0.48 15.67 -2.42
N ARG A 15 0.04 16.91 -2.68
CA ARG A 15 -1.39 17.24 -2.70
C ARG A 15 -2.15 16.29 -3.64
N VAL A 16 -3.43 16.03 -3.33
CA VAL A 16 -4.29 15.13 -4.12
C VAL A 16 -4.43 15.64 -5.55
N ASP A 17 -4.70 16.94 -5.73
CA ASP A 17 -4.85 17.57 -7.04
C ASP A 17 -3.62 17.41 -7.96
N ALA A 18 -2.43 17.31 -7.38
CA ALA A 18 -1.18 17.13 -8.13
C ALA A 18 -0.96 15.67 -8.57
N GLN A 19 -1.60 14.72 -7.90
CA GLN A 19 -1.46 13.29 -8.15
C GLN A 19 -2.76 12.54 -7.79
N PRO A 20 -3.87 12.81 -8.49
CA PRO A 20 -5.19 12.29 -8.10
C PRO A 20 -5.29 10.76 -8.24
N VAL A 21 -4.49 10.20 -9.15
CA VAL A 21 -4.41 8.77 -9.44
C VAL A 21 -2.96 8.32 -9.24
N VAL A 22 -2.77 7.16 -8.61
CA VAL A 22 -1.45 6.58 -8.33
C VAL A 22 -1.43 5.10 -8.63
N VAL A 23 -0.34 4.59 -9.19
CA VAL A 23 -0.14 3.15 -9.42
C VAL A 23 0.85 2.59 -8.40
N LEU A 24 0.45 1.50 -7.74
CA LEU A 24 1.34 0.69 -6.91
C LEU A 24 1.73 -0.57 -7.68
N ALA A 25 2.99 -0.65 -8.12
CA ALA A 25 3.49 -1.77 -8.91
C ALA A 25 3.59 -3.06 -8.08
N THR A 26 4.04 -2.91 -6.84
CA THR A 26 3.98 -3.94 -5.80
C THR A 26 3.17 -3.41 -4.65
N TRP A 27 2.32 -4.24 -4.07
CA TRP A 27 1.37 -3.81 -3.06
C TRP A 27 1.06 -4.92 -2.04
N ARG A 28 0.61 -4.48 -0.88
CA ARG A 28 0.02 -5.24 0.23
C ARG A 28 -1.14 -4.44 0.82
N VAL A 29 -2.00 -5.12 1.55
CA VAL A 29 -3.13 -4.52 2.27
C VAL A 29 -2.94 -4.80 3.75
N PHE A 30 -2.94 -3.73 4.54
CA PHE A 30 -2.80 -3.80 5.99
C PHE A 30 -4.07 -3.32 6.67
N ALA A 31 -4.47 -4.00 7.74
CA ALA A 31 -5.58 -3.61 8.60
C ALA A 31 -5.05 -3.09 9.94
N SER A 32 -5.76 -2.12 10.50
CA SER A 32 -5.62 -1.62 11.88
C SER A 32 -6.99 -1.33 12.43
N GLY A 33 -7.50 -2.19 13.31
CA GLY A 33 -8.90 -2.16 13.73
C GLY A 33 -9.84 -2.14 12.50
N PRO A 34 -10.72 -1.14 12.35
CA PRO A 34 -11.64 -1.05 11.21
C PRO A 34 -10.99 -0.46 9.94
N ALA A 35 -9.79 0.14 10.05
CA ALA A 35 -9.13 0.81 8.94
C ALA A 35 -8.34 -0.16 8.09
N VAL A 36 -8.43 -0.02 6.78
CA VAL A 36 -7.66 -0.78 5.81
C VAL A 36 -6.81 0.20 5.01
N MET A 37 -5.53 -0.09 4.80
CA MET A 37 -4.61 0.77 4.06
C MET A 37 -3.89 -0.05 3.00
N LEU A 38 -3.59 0.60 1.88
CA LEU A 38 -2.68 0.06 0.90
C LEU A 38 -1.25 0.49 1.25
N ALA A 39 -0.33 -0.44 1.10
CA ALA A 39 1.09 -0.16 1.15
C ALA A 39 1.77 -0.76 -0.07
N GLY A 40 2.77 -0.08 -0.63
CA GLY A 40 3.41 -0.56 -1.85
C GLY A 40 4.51 0.32 -2.36
N VAL A 41 5.07 -0.07 -3.51
CA VAL A 41 6.08 0.70 -4.25
C VAL A 41 5.37 1.45 -5.37
N LEU A 42 5.63 2.75 -5.48
CA LEU A 42 5.13 3.55 -6.59
C LEU A 42 5.68 3.02 -7.93
N ALA A 43 4.86 2.96 -8.98
CA ALA A 43 5.33 2.50 -10.28
C ALA A 43 6.38 3.45 -10.90
N GLU A 44 6.23 4.76 -10.66
CA GLU A 44 7.06 5.81 -11.25
C GLU A 44 8.37 6.08 -10.48
N ALA A 45 8.52 5.52 -9.27
CA ALA A 45 9.67 5.78 -8.42
C ALA A 45 9.90 4.61 -7.46
N LEU A 46 11.15 4.28 -7.17
CA LEU A 46 11.54 3.31 -6.12
C LEU A 46 11.30 3.89 -4.71
N ARG A 47 10.05 4.27 -4.42
CA ARG A 47 9.60 4.88 -3.17
C ARG A 47 8.43 4.08 -2.62
N LEU A 48 8.49 3.82 -1.32
CA LEU A 48 7.38 3.22 -0.59
C LEU A 48 6.28 4.24 -0.38
N ARG A 49 5.05 3.75 -0.35
CA ARG A 49 3.85 4.52 -0.08
C ARG A 49 2.98 3.71 0.86
N ILE A 50 2.43 4.38 1.86
CA ILE A 50 1.29 3.89 2.62
C ILE A 50 0.17 4.91 2.49
N THR A 51 -1.05 4.43 2.29
CA THR A 51 -2.19 5.30 2.07
C THR A 51 -2.86 5.71 3.36
N THR A 52 -3.67 6.76 3.30
CA THR A 52 -4.74 6.90 4.29
C THR A 52 -5.75 5.75 4.15
N PRO A 53 -6.69 5.57 5.10
CA PRO A 53 -7.66 4.48 5.02
C PRO A 53 -8.39 4.41 3.68
N VAL A 54 -8.53 3.20 3.15
CA VAL A 54 -9.35 2.84 1.99
C VAL A 54 -10.81 3.02 2.41
N GLN A 55 -11.56 3.80 1.63
CA GLN A 55 -13.00 4.01 1.79
C GLN A 55 -13.80 3.07 0.93
N SER A 56 -13.33 2.79 -0.29
CA SER A 56 -13.98 1.88 -1.21
C SER A 56 -12.97 1.25 -2.15
N TRP A 57 -13.34 0.14 -2.75
CA TRP A 57 -12.50 -0.55 -3.72
C TRP A 57 -13.36 -1.34 -4.70
N GLN A 58 -12.89 -1.45 -5.93
CA GLN A 58 -13.54 -2.18 -7.00
C GLN A 58 -12.66 -3.34 -7.45
N PRO A 59 -13.04 -4.60 -7.16
CA PRO A 59 -12.19 -5.75 -7.43
C PRO A 59 -11.90 -5.97 -8.92
N SER A 60 -12.91 -5.80 -9.77
CA SER A 60 -12.79 -6.06 -11.22
C SER A 60 -11.82 -5.09 -11.91
N THR A 61 -11.74 -3.84 -11.43
CA THR A 61 -10.85 -2.81 -11.97
C THR A 61 -9.60 -2.60 -11.11
N ARG A 62 -9.42 -3.37 -10.04
CA ARG A 62 -8.29 -3.28 -9.10
C ARG A 62 -8.04 -1.84 -8.64
N THR A 63 -9.13 -1.12 -8.39
CA THR A 63 -9.13 0.31 -8.09
C THR A 63 -9.53 0.54 -6.64
N TRP A 64 -8.84 1.44 -5.97
CA TRP A 64 -9.01 1.69 -4.55
C TRP A 64 -9.12 3.18 -4.28
N SER A 65 -10.17 3.60 -3.59
CA SER A 65 -10.37 4.99 -3.20
C SER A 65 -10.09 5.15 -1.72
N THR A 66 -9.32 6.18 -1.37
CA THR A 66 -8.86 6.44 0.00
C THR A 66 -9.55 7.67 0.58
N SER A 67 -9.51 7.82 1.91
CA SER A 67 -10.10 8.96 2.61
C SER A 67 -9.49 10.32 2.25
N SER A 68 -8.32 10.33 1.63
CA SER A 68 -7.74 11.54 1.05
C SER A 68 -8.45 12.00 -0.24
N GLY A 69 -9.31 11.17 -0.84
CA GLY A 69 -9.89 11.38 -2.16
C GLY A 69 -9.03 10.84 -3.32
N ARG A 70 -7.86 10.28 -3.02
CA ARG A 70 -6.96 9.71 -4.03
C ARG A 70 -7.37 8.30 -4.44
N VAL A 71 -7.20 8.02 -5.73
CA VAL A 71 -7.43 6.72 -6.35
C VAL A 71 -6.10 5.98 -6.56
N TYR A 72 -6.07 4.70 -6.24
CA TYR A 72 -4.93 3.82 -6.44
C TYR A 72 -5.28 2.66 -7.37
N HIS A 73 -4.35 2.31 -8.25
CA HIS A 73 -4.42 1.11 -9.08
C HIS A 73 -3.35 0.10 -8.69
N THR A 74 -3.73 -1.16 -8.65
CA THR A 74 -2.85 -2.30 -8.33
C THR A 74 -2.88 -3.30 -9.49
N PRO A 75 -2.14 -3.04 -10.60
CA PRO A 75 -2.29 -3.79 -11.84
C PRO A 75 -1.76 -5.23 -11.74
N GLY A 76 -0.75 -5.48 -10.90
CA GLY A 76 -0.14 -6.79 -10.69
C GLY A 76 -0.70 -7.55 -9.48
N PRO A 77 -0.27 -8.81 -9.27
CA PRO A 77 -0.48 -9.50 -8.01
C PRO A 77 0.19 -8.75 -6.85
N PRO A 78 -0.24 -8.99 -5.60
CA PRO A 78 0.48 -8.48 -4.44
C PRO A 78 1.89 -9.07 -4.39
N THR A 79 2.82 -8.39 -3.72
CA THR A 79 4.19 -8.90 -3.62
C THR A 79 4.25 -10.20 -2.82
N SER A 80 5.03 -11.16 -3.31
CA SER A 80 5.43 -12.39 -2.61
C SER A 80 6.88 -12.34 -2.08
N ASP A 81 7.59 -11.24 -2.31
CA ASP A 81 8.95 -11.04 -1.81
C ASP A 81 8.92 -10.81 -0.29
N ALA A 82 9.52 -11.74 0.46
CA ALA A 82 9.50 -11.73 1.92
C ALA A 82 10.23 -10.51 2.54
N LEU A 83 11.32 -10.05 1.90
CA LEU A 83 12.05 -8.87 2.39
C LEU A 83 11.22 -7.61 2.18
N LEU A 84 10.62 -7.44 1.00
CA LEU A 84 9.76 -6.30 0.72
C LEU A 84 8.50 -6.30 1.60
N GLN A 85 7.92 -7.47 1.88
CA GLN A 85 6.81 -7.60 2.83
C GLN A 85 7.21 -7.11 4.21
N ALA A 86 8.33 -7.60 4.76
CA ALA A 86 8.83 -7.17 6.07
C ALA A 86 9.12 -5.66 6.12
N VAL A 87 9.65 -5.09 5.03
CA VAL A 87 9.87 -3.64 4.91
C VAL A 87 8.56 -2.86 4.91
N LEU A 88 7.55 -3.30 4.14
CA LEU A 88 6.24 -2.65 4.07
C LEU A 88 5.49 -2.72 5.40
N GLU A 89 5.53 -3.87 6.07
CA GLU A 89 4.92 -4.07 7.39
C GLU A 89 5.60 -3.18 8.44
N ARG A 90 6.93 -3.17 8.47
CA ARG A 90 7.69 -2.30 9.39
C ARG A 90 7.39 -0.83 9.11
N PHE A 91 7.33 -0.44 7.84
CA PHE A 91 6.99 0.92 7.43
C PHE A 91 5.58 1.32 7.92
N ALA A 92 4.62 0.40 7.85
CA ALA A 92 3.26 0.62 8.36
C ALA A 92 3.21 0.81 9.87
N GLN A 93 3.90 -0.05 10.63
CA GLN A 93 3.96 0.00 12.10
C GLN A 93 4.60 1.31 12.60
N VAL A 94 5.73 1.72 12.01
CA VAL A 94 6.52 2.85 12.53
C VAL A 94 5.92 4.21 12.14
N HIS A 95 5.30 4.33 10.97
CA HIS A 95 5.01 5.66 10.39
C HIS A 95 3.56 6.05 10.31
N VAL A 96 2.63 5.12 10.51
CA VAL A 96 1.19 5.43 10.49
C VAL A 96 0.59 5.41 11.90
N GLY A 97 1.40 5.14 12.93
CA GLY A 97 0.90 4.99 14.30
C GLY A 97 -0.09 3.83 14.41
N ILE A 98 0.01 2.86 13.49
CA ILE A 98 -0.82 1.67 13.48
C ILE A 98 -0.32 0.77 14.61
N CYS A 99 -1.06 0.75 15.70
CA CYS A 99 -1.02 -0.36 16.63
C CYS A 99 -1.73 -1.55 15.96
N ASP A 100 -1.14 -2.74 16.08
CA ASP A 100 -1.70 -4.00 15.62
C ASP A 100 -1.96 -4.07 14.10
N VAL A 101 -0.90 -3.88 13.30
CA VAL A 101 -0.94 -4.13 11.86
C VAL A 101 -1.21 -5.61 11.61
N GLU A 102 -2.30 -5.93 10.90
CA GLU A 102 -2.53 -7.25 10.32
C GLU A 102 -2.38 -7.19 8.80
N ASP A 103 -1.62 -8.13 8.21
CA ASP A 103 -1.59 -8.29 6.76
C ASP A 103 -2.83 -9.07 6.28
N VAL A 104 -3.76 -8.33 5.66
CA VAL A 104 -5.02 -8.87 5.13
C VAL A 104 -5.00 -9.00 3.61
N THR A 105 -3.81 -8.94 2.98
CA THR A 105 -3.65 -8.91 1.52
C THR A 105 -4.37 -10.06 0.84
N GLU A 106 -4.25 -11.27 1.37
CA GLU A 106 -4.78 -12.49 0.76
C GLU A 106 -6.32 -12.46 0.68
N ARG A 107 -6.99 -11.87 1.69
CA ARG A 107 -8.45 -11.70 1.70
C ARG A 107 -8.93 -10.87 0.50
N TYR A 108 -8.21 -9.81 0.17
CA TYR A 108 -8.54 -8.95 -0.96
C TYR A 108 -8.11 -9.55 -2.29
N TRP A 109 -6.93 -10.20 -2.32
CA TRP A 109 -6.41 -10.80 -3.53
C TRP A 109 -7.32 -11.90 -4.08
N ARG A 110 -7.82 -12.80 -3.23
CA ARG A 110 -8.81 -13.82 -3.64
C ARG A 110 -10.04 -13.23 -4.30
N ARG A 111 -10.54 -12.11 -3.77
CA ARG A 111 -11.70 -11.41 -4.31
C ARG A 111 -11.40 -10.71 -5.63
N ILE A 112 -10.18 -10.21 -5.82
CA ILE A 112 -9.72 -9.69 -7.13
C ILE A 112 -9.66 -10.82 -8.14
N GLN A 113 -9.04 -11.94 -7.79
CA GLN A 113 -8.94 -13.11 -8.69
C GLN A 113 -10.32 -13.57 -9.14
N ALA A 114 -11.25 -13.76 -8.19
CA ALA A 114 -12.62 -14.18 -8.47
C ALA A 114 -13.43 -13.19 -9.34
N ALA A 115 -13.08 -11.90 -9.34
CA ALA A 115 -13.76 -10.88 -10.14
C ALA A 115 -13.14 -10.66 -11.53
N THR A 116 -12.02 -11.34 -11.82
CA THR A 116 -11.29 -11.23 -13.11
C THR A 116 -11.27 -12.55 -13.90
N GLN A 117 -11.94 -13.58 -13.40
CA GLN A 117 -12.26 -14.82 -14.13
C GLN A 117 -13.55 -14.63 -14.91
#